data_AF-X8ADN0-F1
#
_entry.id   AF-X8ADN0-F1
#
_cell.length_a   1.000
_cell.length_b   1.000
_cell.length_c   1.000
_cell.angle_alpha   90.00
_cell.angle_beta   90.00
_cell.angle_gamma   90.00
#
_symmetry.space_group_name_H-M   'P 1'
#
loop_
_entity.id
_entity.type
_entity.pdbx_description
1 polymer ?
#
loop_
_entity_poly.entity_id
_entity_poly.type
_entity_poly.pdbx_seq_one_letter_code
_entity_poly.pdbx_strand_id
1 'polypeptide(L)' 'MGIGAVSGVECMIVANDPTVKGGTSNPWTLRKILRANQIAFQNRLPVISLVESGGADLPTQKEVFIPAARCSAT' A
#
# COMPACT_ATOMS: atom_id res chain seq x y z
N MET A 1 -1.55 4.54 -6.13
CA MET A 1 -0.67 3.40 -6.49
C MET A 1 -0.77 3.15 -7.99
N GLY A 2 0.32 2.76 -8.63
CA GLY A 2 0.40 2.53 -10.07
C GLY A 2 1.77 1.99 -10.48
N ILE A 3 1.95 1.67 -11.76
CA ILE A 3 3.23 1.21 -12.33
C ILE A 3 3.82 2.36 -13.14
N GLY A 4 5.11 2.62 -12.97
CA GLY A 4 5.82 3.65 -13.72
C GLY A 4 7.33 3.43 -13.70
N ALA A 5 8.03 4.07 -14.64
CA ALA A 5 9.48 3.99 -14.71
C ALA A 5 10.13 4.96 -13.71
N VAL A 6 11.07 4.45 -12.91
CA VAL A 6 11.94 5.24 -12.03
C VAL A 6 13.38 4.94 -12.42
N SER A 7 14.10 5.97 -12.88
CA SER A 7 15.48 5.83 -13.38
C SER A 7 15.64 4.72 -14.44
N GLY A 8 14.63 4.54 -15.31
CA GLY A 8 14.63 3.52 -16.36
C GLY A 8 14.20 2.10 -15.93
N VAL A 9 13.84 1.90 -14.65
CA VAL A 9 13.34 0.62 -14.12
C VAL A 9 11.83 0.72 -13.87
N GLU A 10 11.05 -0.25 -14.38
CA GLU A 10 9.62 -0.32 -14.08
C GLU A 10 9.39 -0.72 -12.62
N CYS A 11 8.69 0.15 -11.88
CA CYS A 11 8.44 -0.02 -10.45
C CYS A 11 6.94 0.04 -10.15
N MET A 12 6.50 -0.71 -9.15
CA MET A 12 5.23 -0.48 -8.49
C MET A 12 5.41 0.67 -7.50
N ILE A 13 4.66 1.75 -7.70
CA ILE A 13 4.72 2.96 -6.86
C ILE A 13 3.46 2.99 -6.00
N VAL A 14 3.66 3.01 -4.68
CA VAL A 14 2.59 3.17 -3.68
C VAL A 14 2.85 4.47 -2.93
N ALA A 15 1.81 5.29 -2.77
CA ALA A 15 1.90 6.55 -2.04
C ALA A 15 0.62 6.77 -1.26
N ASN A 16 0.76 7.24 -0.02
CA ASN A 16 -0.35 7.73 0.77
C ASN A 16 -0.74 9.15 0.31
N ASP A 17 -2.02 9.49 0.43
CA ASP A 17 -2.50 10.86 0.26
C ASP A 17 -2.78 11.46 1.64
N PRO A 18 -1.87 12.27 2.20
CA PRO A 18 -2.05 12.83 3.53
C PRO A 18 -3.20 13.84 3.61
N THR A 19 -3.65 14.39 2.47
CA THR A 19 -4.73 15.38 2.43
C THR A 19 -6.10 14.75 2.65
N VAL A 20 -6.24 13.44 2.41
CA VAL A 20 -7.48 12.69 2.61
C VAL A 20 -7.40 11.91 3.92
N LYS A 21 -8.12 12.38 4.94
CA LYS A 21 -8.18 11.75 6.28
C LYS A 21 -6.80 11.49 6.88
N GLY A 22 -5.82 12.36 6.63
CA GLY A 22 -4.46 12.22 7.16
C GLY A 22 -3.70 11.00 6.62
N GLY A 23 -4.07 10.48 5.45
CA GLY A 23 -3.44 9.28 4.87
C GLY A 23 -3.80 7.97 5.59
N THR A 24 -4.83 7.98 6.44
CA THR A 24 -5.25 6.79 7.19
C THR A 24 -5.71 5.64 6.29
N SER A 25 -5.40 4.42 6.72
CA SER A 25 -5.69 3.19 6.00
C SER A 25 -6.98 2.55 6.49
N ASN A 26 -7.95 2.43 5.58
CA ASN A 26 -9.19 1.69 5.77
C ASN A 26 -9.09 0.29 5.11
N PRO A 27 -10.12 -0.58 5.25
CA PRO A 27 -10.09 -1.93 4.69
C PRO A 27 -9.90 -1.96 3.15
N TRP A 28 -10.39 -0.94 2.45
CA TRP A 28 -10.22 -0.83 1.00
C TRP A 28 -8.80 -0.44 0.61
N THR A 29 -8.19 0.50 1.34
CA THR A 29 -6.78 0.87 1.18
C THR A 29 -5.91 -0.37 1.37
N LEU A 30 -6.18 -1.18 2.39
CA LEU A 30 -5.45 -2.42 2.64
C LEU A 30 -5.62 -3.43 1.49
N ARG A 31 -6.84 -3.69 1.02
CA ARG A 31 -7.08 -4.59 -0.12
C ARG A 31 -6.36 -4.12 -1.38
N LYS A 32 -6.33 -2.80 -1.63
CA LYS A 32 -5.62 -2.22 -2.77
C LYS A 32 -4.11 -2.44 -2.65
N ILE A 33 -3.51 -2.22 -1.47
CA ILE A 33 -2.07 -2.45 -1.25
C ILE A 33 -1.71 -3.92 -1.41
N LEU A 34 -2.49 -4.85 -0.83
CA LEU A 34 -2.27 -6.29 -0.99
C LEU A 34 -2.32 -6.71 -2.46
N ARG A 35 -3.26 -6.16 -3.23
CA ARG A 35 -3.34 -6.43 -4.68
C ARG A 35 -2.14 -5.85 -5.44
N ALA A 36 -1.68 -4.65 -5.09
CA ALA A 36 -0.49 -4.05 -5.69
C ALA A 36 0.77 -4.87 -5.39
N ASN A 37 0.96 -5.33 -4.15
CA ASN A 37 2.08 -6.20 -3.78
C ASN A 37 2.04 -7.53 -4.52
N GLN A 38 0.85 -8.13 -4.68
CA GLN A 38 0.70 -9.35 -5.48
C GLN A 38 1.13 -9.13 -6.94
N ILE A 39 0.72 -8.02 -7.56
CA ILE A 39 1.11 -7.67 -8.93
C ILE A 39 2.63 -7.44 -9.00
N ALA A 40 3.21 -6.70 -8.04
CA ALA A 40 4.64 -6.44 -8.00
C ALA A 40 5.45 -7.73 -7.86
N PHE A 41 5.02 -8.64 -6.98
CA PHE A 41 5.66 -9.94 -6.78
C PHE A 41 5.58 -10.82 -8.04
N GLN A 42 4.42 -10.90 -8.67
CA GLN A 42 4.21 -11.69 -9.90
C GLN A 42 5.07 -11.20 -11.07
N ASN A 43 5.29 -9.88 -11.17
CA ASN A 43 6.01 -9.25 -12.28
C ASN A 43 7.46 -8.88 -11.92
N ARG A 44 7.92 -9.23 -10.70
CA ARG A 44 9.25 -8.88 -10.17
C ARG A 44 9.56 -7.38 -10.23
N LEU A 45 8.53 -6.55 -10.02
CA LEU A 45 8.67 -5.10 -10.01
C LEU A 45 9.21 -4.66 -8.64
N PRO A 46 10.28 -3.84 -8.58
CA PRO A 46 10.65 -3.15 -7.36
C PRO A 46 9.47 -2.32 -6.83
N VAL A 47 9.25 -2.37 -5.52
CA VAL A 47 8.18 -1.62 -4.86
C VAL A 47 8.77 -0.37 -4.21
N ILE A 48 8.30 0.80 -4.63
CA ILE A 48 8.66 2.08 -4.03
C ILE A 48 7.45 2.60 -3.26
N SER A 49 7.59 2.78 -1.96
CA SER A 49 6.52 3.26 -1.07
C SER A 49 6.86 4.64 -0.51
N LEU A 50 6.02 5.63 -0.82
CA LEU A 50 6.06 6.97 -0.25
C LEU A 50 5.10 7.01 0.94
N VAL A 51 5.65 6.73 2.13
CA VAL A 51 4.86 6.52 3.33
C VAL A 51 4.65 7.83 4.09
N GLU A 52 3.40 8.29 4.13
CA GLU A 52 2.94 9.37 5.00
C GLU A 52 1.53 9.04 5.46
N SER A 53 1.41 8.37 6.61
CA SER A 53 0.17 7.72 7.04
C SER A 53 -0.15 8.04 8.50
N GLY A 54 -1.41 8.43 8.77
CA GLY A 54 -1.97 8.55 10.10
C GLY A 54 -2.31 7.20 10.78
N GLY A 55 -1.99 6.07 10.16
CA GLY A 55 -2.24 4.73 10.71
C GLY A 55 -3.55 4.09 10.23
N ALA A 56 -4.05 3.09 10.96
CA ALA A 56 -5.32 2.45 10.65
C ALA A 56 -6.51 3.32 11.11
N ASP A 57 -7.56 3.39 10.30
CA ASP A 57 -8.79 4.10 10.65
C ASP A 57 -9.48 3.40 11.84
N LEU A 58 -9.49 4.04 13.01
CA LEU A 58 -9.93 3.47 14.30
C LEU A 58 -11.28 2.71 14.23
N PRO A 59 -12.35 3.26 13.62
CA PRO A 59 -13.63 2.58 13.52
C PRO A 59 -13.57 1.24 12.76
N THR A 60 -12.62 1.10 11.84
CA THR A 60 -12.47 -0.09 10.98
C THR A 60 -11.21 -0.90 11.28
N GLN A 61 -10.47 -0.54 12.34
CA GLN A 61 -9.17 -1.12 12.69
C GLN A 61 -9.21 -2.65 12.84
N LYS A 62 -10.30 -3.20 13.37
CA LYS A 62 -10.48 -4.66 13.54
C LYS A 62 -10.38 -5.43 12.21
N GLU A 63 -10.78 -4.80 11.10
CA GLU A 63 -10.76 -5.37 9.76
C GLU A 63 -9.43 -5.14 9.03
N VAL A 64 -8.57 -4.27 9.58
CA VAL A 64 -7.27 -3.90 9.01
C VAL A 64 -6.13 -4.65 9.71
N PHE A 65 -6.18 -4.79 11.03
CA PHE A 65 -5.03 -5.22 11.84
C PHE A 65 -4.54 -6.64 11.51
N ILE A 66 -5.42 -7.64 11.56
CA ILE A 66 -5.03 -9.04 11.26
C ILE A 66 -4.64 -9.20 9.78
N PRO A 67 -5.42 -8.69 8.81
CA PRO A 67 -5.05 -8.81 7.39
C PRO A 67 -3.77 -8.07 7.00
N ALA A 68 -3.42 -6.98 7.68
CA ALA A 68 -2.23 -6.18 7.41
C ALA A 68 -0.92 -6.90 7.74
N ALA A 69 -0.93 -7.89 8.63
CA ALA A 69 0.24 -8.73 8.89
C ALA A 69 0.78 -9.42 7.62
N ARG A 70 -0.07 -9.65 6.61
CA ARG A 70 0.35 -10.18 5.31
C ARG A 70 1.22 -9.22 4.50
N CYS A 71 1.12 -7.90 4.71
CA CYS A 71 1.99 -6.94 4.05
C CYS A 71 3.41 -6.96 4.61
N SER A 72 3.61 -7.33 5.89
CA SER A 72 4.93 -7.36 6.52
C SER A 72 5.74 -8.63 6.21
N ALA A 73 5.12 -9.63 5.59
CA ALA A 73 5.73 -10.93 5.28
C ALA A 73 6.19 -11.06 3.81
N THR A 74 5.94 -10.05 3.00
CA THR A 74 6.36 -9.92 1.58
C THR A 74 7.41 -8.84 1.46
#